data_AF-A0A964VFX8-F1
#
_entry.id   AF-A0A964VFX8-F1
#
_cell.length_a   1.000
_cell.length_b   1.000
_cell.length_c   1.000
_cell.angle_alpha   90.00
_cell.angle_beta   90.00
_cell.angle_gamma   90.00
#
_symmetry.space_group_name_H-M   'P 1'
#
loop_
_entity.id
_entity.type
_entity.pdbx_description
1 polymer ?
#
loop_
_entity_poly.entity_id
_entity_poly.type
_entity_poly.pdbx_seq_one_letter_code
_entity_poly.pdbx_strand_id
1 'polypeptide(L)'
;MKKLALSMILLAAPLSLSAQQAAADHMKAARPIPARDEVWIDRMTFMEVRDAIAAGKTTAIIPAGSVEQNGPYSVNGKSEFIMARDAENIARRLGNALIVPVVWFAPGLNPAATGAEAPWPGDLPVRAETYKAVFKDIATALKMQGFKDIVTIGDNGGNEKPLAEVAS
;
A
#
# COMPACT_ATOMS: atom_id res chain seq x y z
N MET A 1 49.05 -11.39 13.55
CA MET A 1 48.55 -10.62 12.38
C MET A 1 47.19 -10.05 12.74
N LYS A 2 47.11 -8.73 12.97
CA LYS A 2 45.88 -8.01 13.28
C LYS A 2 45.06 -7.87 11.98
N LYS A 3 43.85 -8.42 11.91
CA LYS A 3 42.91 -8.11 10.83
C LYS A 3 42.01 -6.96 11.31
N LEU A 4 42.16 -5.81 10.66
CA LEU A 4 41.34 -4.63 10.89
C LEU A 4 39.89 -4.93 10.53
N ALA A 5 38.97 -4.65 11.46
CA ALA A 5 37.57 -4.47 11.17
C ALA A 5 37.39 -3.09 10.53
N LEU A 6 36.98 -3.05 9.26
CA LEU A 6 36.55 -1.81 8.62
C LEU A 6 35.05 -1.63 8.92
N SER A 7 34.76 -0.96 10.02
CA SER A 7 33.40 -0.55 10.37
C SER A 7 33.01 0.61 9.45
N MET A 8 32.25 0.30 8.41
CA MET A 8 31.65 1.30 7.53
C MET A 8 30.44 1.90 8.28
N ILE A 9 30.71 2.92 9.10
CA ILE A 9 29.67 3.77 9.68
C ILE A 9 29.00 4.49 8.51
N LEU A 10 27.79 4.08 8.14
CA LEU A 10 26.91 4.92 7.33
C LEU A 10 26.68 6.21 8.12
N LEU A 11 27.28 7.30 7.65
CA LEU A 11 26.89 8.65 8.05
C LEU A 11 25.46 8.88 7.52
N ALA A 12 24.44 8.54 8.31
CA ALA A 12 23.14 9.16 8.15
C ALA A 12 23.33 10.64 8.51
N ALA A 13 23.50 11.50 7.49
CA ALA A 13 23.57 12.93 7.72
C ALA A 13 22.30 13.36 8.47
N PRO A 14 22.41 14.05 9.63
CA PRO A 14 21.23 14.59 10.28
C PRO A 14 20.57 15.58 9.33
N LEU A 15 19.28 15.41 9.06
CA LEU A 15 18.46 16.43 8.43
C LEU A 15 18.75 17.76 9.12
N SER A 16 19.14 18.78 8.36
CA SER A 16 19.42 20.09 8.92
C SER A 16 18.18 20.61 9.63
N LEU A 17 18.35 21.28 10.77
CA LEU A 17 17.25 21.83 11.57
C LEU A 17 16.30 22.71 10.71
N SER A 18 16.85 23.41 9.71
CA SER A 18 16.08 24.19 8.75
C SER A 18 15.16 23.36 7.86
N ALA A 19 15.58 22.17 7.41
CA ALA A 19 14.75 21.27 6.62
C ALA A 19 13.61 20.68 7.48
N GLN A 20 13.92 20.33 8.74
CA GLN A 20 12.94 19.84 9.71
C GLN A 20 11.87 20.90 10.01
N GLN A 21 12.30 22.16 10.18
CA GLN A 21 11.40 23.28 10.42
C GLN A 21 10.50 23.56 9.21
N ALA A 22 11.07 23.59 7.99
CA ALA A 22 10.31 23.80 6.77
C ALA A 22 9.23 22.69 6.57
N ALA A 23 9.56 21.43 6.85
CA ALA A 23 8.61 20.33 6.81
C ALA A 23 7.48 20.49 7.84
N ALA A 24 7.80 20.91 9.06
CA ALA A 24 6.81 21.19 10.10
C ALA A 24 5.90 22.36 9.73
N ASP A 25 6.45 23.39 9.09
CA ASP A 25 5.69 24.55 8.62
C ASP A 25 4.73 24.14 7.50
N HIS A 26 5.18 23.32 6.53
CA HIS A 26 4.31 22.75 5.49
C HIS A 26 3.18 21.89 6.07
N MET A 27 3.46 21.11 7.13
CA MET A 27 2.43 20.31 7.80
C MET A 27 1.35 21.16 8.49
N LYS A 28 1.63 22.41 8.84
CA LYS A 28 0.67 23.33 9.46
C LYS A 28 0.06 24.33 8.49
N ALA A 29 0.68 24.52 7.32
CA ALA A 29 0.23 25.49 6.33
C ALA A 29 -1.18 25.17 5.83
N ALA A 30 -1.95 26.22 5.53
CA ALA A 30 -3.21 26.07 4.80
C ALA A 30 -2.94 25.55 3.38
N ARG A 31 -3.87 24.76 2.84
CA ARG A 31 -3.75 24.27 1.46
C ARG A 31 -3.73 25.45 0.48
N PRO A 32 -2.77 25.49 -0.46
CA PRO A 32 -2.69 26.56 -1.45
C PRO A 32 -3.68 26.38 -2.61
N ILE A 33 -4.23 25.16 -2.77
CA ILE A 33 -5.21 24.83 -3.81
C ILE A 33 -6.46 24.15 -3.21
N PRO A 34 -7.65 24.36 -3.80
CA PRO A 34 -8.87 23.66 -3.40
C PRO A 34 -8.75 22.14 -3.53
N ALA A 35 -9.51 21.41 -2.71
CA ALA A 35 -9.52 19.94 -2.78
C ALA A 35 -10.37 19.48 -3.95
N ARG A 36 -10.01 18.36 -4.56
CA ARG A 36 -10.88 17.65 -5.51
C ARG A 36 -11.76 16.62 -4.80
N ASP A 37 -12.88 16.23 -5.42
CA ASP A 37 -13.65 15.07 -4.99
C ASP A 37 -12.91 13.79 -5.39
N GLU A 38 -12.03 13.36 -4.49
CA GLU A 38 -11.15 12.22 -4.68
C GLU A 38 -11.10 11.38 -3.40
N VAL A 39 -10.97 10.07 -3.57
CA VAL A 39 -10.82 9.08 -2.49
C VAL A 39 -9.52 8.30 -2.59
N TRP A 40 -8.78 8.40 -3.70
CA TRP A 40 -7.48 7.76 -3.93
C TRP A 40 -6.33 8.65 -3.46
N ILE A 41 -5.56 8.22 -2.45
CA ILE A 41 -4.52 9.08 -1.85
C ILE A 41 -3.37 9.42 -2.80
N ASP A 42 -3.08 8.57 -3.79
CA ASP A 42 -2.06 8.80 -4.82
C ASP A 42 -2.47 9.86 -5.85
N ARG A 43 -3.74 10.23 -5.87
CA ARG A 43 -4.31 11.30 -6.69
C ARG A 43 -4.57 12.58 -5.89
N MET A 44 -4.21 12.56 -4.60
CA MET A 44 -4.31 13.68 -3.67
C MET A 44 -2.91 14.19 -3.33
N THR A 45 -2.81 15.49 -3.05
CA THR A 45 -1.65 16.07 -2.38
C THR A 45 -1.62 15.62 -0.92
N PHE A 46 -0.42 15.59 -0.30
CA PHE A 46 -0.31 15.25 1.12
C PHE A 46 -1.17 16.13 2.03
N MET A 47 -1.36 17.41 1.65
CA MET A 47 -2.19 18.34 2.41
C MET A 47 -3.68 18.01 2.29
N GLU A 48 -4.15 17.56 1.12
CA GLU A 48 -5.53 17.07 0.96
C GLU A 48 -5.78 15.83 1.83
N VAL A 49 -4.83 14.89 1.87
CA VAL A 49 -4.92 13.70 2.75
C VAL A 49 -4.93 14.11 4.23
N ARG A 50 -4.00 14.97 4.65
CA ARG A 50 -3.94 15.54 6.01
C ARG A 50 -5.27 16.16 6.42
N ASP A 51 -5.80 17.06 5.59
CA ASP A 51 -7.03 17.78 5.88
C ASP A 51 -8.25 16.85 5.86
N ALA A 52 -8.27 15.85 4.97
CA ALA A 52 -9.32 14.84 4.91
C ALA A 52 -9.37 13.99 6.20
N ILE A 53 -8.22 13.54 6.71
CA ILE A 53 -8.12 12.83 7.99
C ILE A 53 -8.63 13.71 9.13
N ALA A 54 -8.18 14.97 9.19
CA ALA A 54 -8.62 15.93 10.20
C ALA A 54 -10.13 16.23 10.11
N ALA A 55 -10.71 16.18 8.91
CA ALA A 55 -12.14 16.34 8.66
C ALA A 55 -12.97 15.07 8.90
N GLY A 56 -12.35 13.95 9.31
CA GLY A 56 -13.05 12.73 9.73
C GLY A 56 -12.96 11.55 8.76
N LYS A 57 -12.13 11.61 7.71
CA LYS A 57 -11.83 10.45 6.85
C LYS A 57 -10.85 9.50 7.55
N THR A 58 -11.34 8.76 8.55
CA THR A 58 -10.50 7.96 9.46
C THR A 58 -10.28 6.52 9.01
N THR A 59 -10.94 6.07 7.94
CA THR A 59 -10.78 4.71 7.41
C THR A 59 -9.86 4.71 6.19
N ALA A 60 -8.88 3.80 6.15
CA ALA A 60 -8.06 3.54 4.97
C ALA A 60 -8.36 2.14 4.42
N ILE A 61 -8.58 2.06 3.10
CA ILE A 61 -8.80 0.81 2.38
C ILE A 61 -7.50 0.47 1.64
N ILE A 62 -7.01 -0.75 1.84
CA ILE A 62 -5.89 -1.35 1.12
C ILE A 62 -6.43 -2.44 0.20
N PRO A 63 -6.68 -2.13 -1.09
CA PRO A 63 -7.10 -3.12 -2.06
C PRO A 63 -5.93 -4.04 -2.45
N ALA A 64 -6.19 -5.34 -2.42
CA ALA A 64 -5.28 -6.40 -2.80
C ALA A 64 -5.72 -7.02 -4.14
N GLY A 65 -5.05 -6.60 -5.21
CA GLY A 65 -5.23 -7.18 -6.54
C GLY A 65 -4.28 -8.35 -6.78
N SER A 66 -4.08 -8.66 -8.06
CA SER A 66 -3.10 -9.63 -8.54
C SER A 66 -2.87 -9.40 -10.04
N VAL A 67 -1.70 -9.79 -10.52
CA VAL A 67 -1.44 -10.06 -11.93
C VAL A 67 -1.21 -11.56 -12.06
N GLU A 68 -2.22 -12.28 -12.55
CA GLU A 68 -2.22 -13.74 -12.57
C GLU A 68 -2.99 -14.31 -13.77
N GLN A 69 -2.67 -15.54 -14.13
CA GLN A 69 -3.36 -16.24 -15.20
C GLN A 69 -4.83 -16.52 -14.84
N ASN A 70 -5.74 -16.07 -15.71
CA ASN A 70 -7.19 -16.19 -15.58
C ASN A 70 -7.84 -16.90 -16.78
N GLY A 71 -7.07 -17.78 -17.43
CA GLY A 71 -7.49 -18.52 -18.63
C GLY A 71 -7.21 -17.74 -19.93
N PRO A 72 -7.57 -18.31 -21.09
CA PRO A 72 -7.12 -17.80 -22.39
C PRO A 72 -7.84 -16.53 -22.88
N TYR A 73 -8.88 -16.08 -22.18
CA TYR A 73 -9.75 -14.97 -22.63
C TYR A 73 -9.81 -13.80 -21.64
N SER A 74 -9.16 -13.91 -20.49
CA SER A 74 -9.14 -12.88 -19.46
C SER A 74 -7.76 -12.24 -19.40
N VAL A 75 -7.72 -10.93 -19.18
CA VAL A 75 -6.47 -10.21 -18.94
C VAL A 75 -5.90 -10.58 -17.57
N ASN A 76 -4.57 -10.64 -17.44
CA ASN A 76 -3.92 -11.00 -16.17
C ASN A 76 -4.24 -10.01 -15.04
N GLY A 77 -4.51 -8.75 -15.38
CA GLY A 77 -4.89 -7.70 -14.42
C GLY A 77 -6.37 -7.67 -14.04
N LYS A 78 -7.15 -8.73 -14.31
CA LYS A 78 -8.58 -8.78 -13.98
C LYS A 78 -8.87 -8.32 -12.55
N SER A 79 -8.13 -8.86 -11.58
CA SER A 79 -8.31 -8.54 -10.16
C SER A 79 -8.00 -7.09 -9.81
N GLU A 80 -7.03 -6.48 -10.50
CA GLU A 80 -6.76 -5.06 -10.36
C GLU A 80 -7.97 -4.21 -10.75
N PHE A 81 -8.57 -4.48 -11.91
CA PHE A 81 -9.71 -3.69 -12.39
C PHE A 81 -10.94 -3.81 -11.49
N ILE A 82 -11.19 -5.01 -10.95
CA ILE A 82 -12.28 -5.27 -10.00
C ILE A 82 -12.00 -4.53 -8.69
N MET A 83 -10.81 -4.71 -8.10
CA MET A 83 -10.45 -4.08 -6.84
C MET A 83 -10.43 -2.56 -6.91
N ALA A 84 -9.94 -1.97 -8.00
CA ALA A 84 -10.01 -0.53 -8.20
C ALA A 84 -11.46 -0.02 -8.23
N ARG A 85 -12.33 -0.69 -9.00
CA ARG A 85 -13.75 -0.27 -9.08
C ARG A 85 -14.46 -0.41 -7.74
N ASP A 86 -14.27 -1.54 -7.07
CA ASP A 86 -15.00 -1.85 -5.85
C ASP A 86 -14.50 -1.03 -4.66
N ALA A 87 -13.18 -0.83 -4.52
CA ALA A 87 -12.62 0.04 -3.49
C ALA A 87 -13.19 1.46 -3.58
N GLU A 88 -13.26 2.03 -4.79
CA GLU A 88 -13.82 3.36 -5.00
C GLU A 88 -15.30 3.43 -4.63
N ASN A 89 -16.09 2.47 -5.08
CA ASN A 89 -17.52 2.39 -4.73
C ASN A 89 -17.73 2.26 -3.21
N ILE A 90 -16.93 1.42 -2.54
CA ILE A 90 -16.99 1.24 -1.09
C ILE A 90 -16.61 2.52 -0.37
N ALA A 91 -15.48 3.15 -0.72
CA ALA A 91 -15.00 4.35 -0.03
C ALA A 91 -15.99 5.51 -0.15
N ARG A 92 -16.56 5.70 -1.35
CA ARG A 92 -17.57 6.73 -1.61
C ARG A 92 -18.85 6.48 -0.81
N ARG A 93 -19.31 5.23 -0.70
CA ARG A 93 -20.49 4.85 0.10
C ARG A 93 -20.27 4.98 1.61
N LEU A 94 -19.09 4.63 2.11
CA LEU A 94 -18.73 4.81 3.52
C LEU A 94 -18.65 6.29 3.89
N GLY A 95 -18.21 7.15 2.97
CA GLY A 95 -18.13 8.60 3.16
C GLY A 95 -16.97 9.03 4.06
N ASN A 96 -16.44 8.16 4.91
CA ASN A 96 -15.32 8.41 5.83
C ASN A 96 -14.02 7.67 5.47
N ALA A 97 -13.91 7.14 4.25
CA ALA A 97 -12.76 6.35 3.82
C ALA A 97 -11.92 7.01 2.70
N LEU A 98 -10.62 6.69 2.70
CA LEU A 98 -9.66 6.91 1.61
C LEU A 98 -9.01 5.58 1.21
N ILE A 99 -8.43 5.52 0.02
CA ILE A 99 -7.92 4.30 -0.60
C ILE A 99 -6.45 4.49 -0.96
N VAL A 100 -5.61 3.51 -0.64
CA VAL A 100 -4.24 3.46 -1.14
C VAL A 100 -4.18 2.83 -2.54
N PRO A 101 -3.12 3.04 -3.33
CA PRO A 101 -2.94 2.30 -4.58
C PRO A 101 -3.12 0.81 -4.37
N VAL A 102 -3.74 0.15 -5.35
CA VAL A 102 -3.92 -1.29 -5.29
C VAL A 102 -2.55 -1.98 -5.27
N VAL A 103 -2.44 -3.01 -4.43
CA VAL A 103 -1.24 -3.84 -4.35
C VAL A 103 -1.36 -4.95 -5.41
N TRP A 104 -0.48 -4.92 -6.41
CA TRP A 104 -0.65 -5.69 -7.66
C TRP A 104 -0.07 -7.11 -7.66
N PHE A 105 0.58 -7.55 -6.59
CA PHE A 105 1.20 -8.88 -6.54
C PHE A 105 0.40 -9.84 -5.66
N ALA A 106 0.30 -11.09 -6.11
CA ALA A 106 -0.28 -12.18 -5.34
C ALA A 106 0.76 -12.83 -4.41
N PRO A 107 0.36 -13.46 -3.29
CA PRO A 107 1.26 -14.28 -2.48
C PRO A 107 1.54 -15.63 -3.15
N GLY A 108 2.61 -16.31 -2.72
CA GLY A 108 2.82 -17.73 -3.03
C GLY A 108 3.98 -18.04 -3.99
N LEU A 109 4.87 -17.09 -4.30
CA LEU A 109 6.06 -17.41 -5.09
C LEU A 109 6.91 -18.48 -4.38
N ASN A 110 7.14 -19.59 -5.07
CA ASN A 110 8.09 -20.63 -4.70
C ASN A 110 9.19 -20.69 -5.77
N PRO A 111 10.43 -20.23 -5.48
CA PRO A 111 11.54 -20.27 -6.45
C PRO A 111 11.94 -21.67 -6.91
N ALA A 112 11.54 -22.72 -6.18
CA ALA A 112 11.79 -24.11 -6.54
C ALA A 112 10.61 -24.75 -7.31
N ALA A 113 9.51 -24.02 -7.53
CA ALA A 113 8.36 -24.55 -8.25
C ALA A 113 8.70 -24.85 -9.71
N THR A 114 8.17 -25.95 -10.23
CA THR A 114 8.38 -26.41 -11.60
C THR A 114 7.07 -26.94 -12.19
N GLY A 115 7.01 -27.08 -13.52
CA GLY A 115 5.82 -27.61 -14.19
C GLY A 115 4.59 -26.74 -13.94
N ALA A 116 3.47 -27.37 -13.57
CA ALA A 116 2.19 -26.70 -13.35
C ALA A 116 2.15 -25.77 -12.12
N GLU A 117 3.14 -25.85 -11.23
CA GLU A 117 3.27 -24.98 -10.06
C GLU A 117 4.12 -23.74 -10.33
N ALA A 118 4.87 -23.72 -11.43
CA ALA A 118 5.66 -22.56 -11.81
C ALA A 118 4.74 -21.41 -12.23
N PRO A 119 5.13 -20.15 -11.98
CA PRO A 119 4.35 -18.99 -12.44
C PRO A 119 4.14 -19.03 -13.95
N TRP A 120 2.91 -18.74 -14.39
CA TRP A 120 2.59 -18.63 -15.81
C TRP A 120 3.25 -17.38 -16.40
N PRO A 121 3.50 -17.34 -17.73
CA PRO A 121 3.95 -16.12 -18.38
C PRO A 121 3.01 -14.95 -18.11
N GLY A 122 3.53 -13.95 -17.39
CA GLY A 122 2.80 -12.75 -16.98
C GLY A 122 2.26 -12.78 -15.55
N ASP A 123 2.41 -13.87 -14.80
CA ASP A 123 2.14 -13.89 -13.36
C ASP A 123 3.21 -13.07 -12.62
N LEU A 124 2.81 -12.34 -11.57
CA LEU A 124 3.72 -11.58 -10.70
C LEU A 124 3.54 -11.95 -9.21
N PRO A 125 3.76 -13.23 -8.81
CA PRO A 125 3.66 -13.61 -7.42
C PRO A 125 4.89 -13.14 -6.65
N VAL A 126 4.70 -12.83 -5.37
CA VAL A 126 5.77 -12.62 -4.39
C VAL A 126 5.72 -13.68 -3.31
N ARG A 127 6.80 -13.86 -2.57
CA ARG A 127 6.82 -14.81 -1.46
C ARG A 127 5.80 -14.38 -0.40
N ALA A 128 5.18 -15.34 0.27
CA ALA A 128 4.11 -15.05 1.23
C ALA A 128 4.56 -14.10 2.36
N GLU A 129 5.80 -14.22 2.82
CA GLU A 129 6.39 -13.33 3.81
C GLU A 129 6.60 -11.90 3.27
N THR A 130 6.98 -11.76 2.00
CA THR A 130 7.11 -10.45 1.35
C THR A 130 5.75 -9.79 1.16
N TYR A 131 4.74 -10.56 0.73
CA TYR A 131 3.36 -10.08 0.65
C TYR A 131 2.89 -9.52 2.00
N LYS A 132 2.99 -10.32 3.07
CA LYS A 132 2.58 -9.89 4.41
C LYS A 132 3.37 -8.68 4.92
N ALA A 133 4.68 -8.63 4.67
CA ALA A 133 5.51 -7.51 5.06
C ALA A 133 5.05 -6.20 4.41
N VAL A 134 4.77 -6.21 3.10
CA VAL A 134 4.26 -5.02 2.40
C VAL A 134 2.96 -4.52 3.02
N PHE A 135 1.97 -5.39 3.20
CA PHE A 135 0.68 -4.98 3.76
C PHE A 135 0.83 -4.49 5.20
N LYS A 136 1.72 -5.09 6.00
CA LYS A 136 2.00 -4.64 7.36
C LYS A 136 2.63 -3.25 7.37
N ASP A 137 3.58 -2.99 6.48
CA ASP A 137 4.28 -1.70 6.40
C ASP A 137 3.33 -0.59 5.91
N ILE A 138 2.50 -0.88 4.91
CA ILE A 138 1.45 0.06 4.46
C ILE A 138 0.48 0.37 5.60
N ALA A 139 -0.06 -0.66 6.27
CA ALA A 139 -0.98 -0.47 7.40
C ALA A 139 -0.33 0.33 8.55
N THR A 140 0.95 0.07 8.83
CA THR A 140 1.71 0.79 9.85
C THR A 140 1.89 2.26 9.48
N ALA A 141 2.27 2.54 8.22
CA ALA A 141 2.41 3.91 7.73
C ALA A 141 1.08 4.68 7.79
N LEU A 142 -0.04 4.03 7.45
CA LEU A 142 -1.37 4.64 7.53
C LEU A 142 -1.76 4.96 8.98
N LYS A 143 -1.51 4.04 9.92
CA LYS A 143 -1.72 4.29 11.35
C LYS A 143 -0.91 5.49 11.85
N MET A 144 0.36 5.60 11.43
CA MET A 144 1.22 6.73 11.78
C MET A 144 0.73 8.07 11.22
N GLN A 145 -0.02 8.06 10.10
CA GLN A 145 -0.63 9.25 9.52
C GLN A 145 -1.91 9.69 10.24
N GLY A 146 -2.50 8.83 11.10
CA GLY A 146 -3.70 9.14 11.89
C GLY A 146 -4.97 8.43 11.43
N PHE A 147 -4.89 7.50 10.46
CA PHE A 147 -6.02 6.61 10.16
C PHE A 147 -6.28 5.69 11.37
N LYS A 148 -7.56 5.44 11.66
CA LYS A 148 -8.02 4.65 12.81
C LYS A 148 -8.38 3.23 12.40
N ASP A 149 -9.12 3.11 11.30
CA ASP A 149 -9.58 1.83 10.76
C ASP A 149 -8.81 1.52 9.49
N ILE A 150 -8.13 0.37 9.46
CA ILE A 150 -7.39 -0.10 8.28
C ILE A 150 -8.07 -1.36 7.79
N VAL A 151 -8.62 -1.31 6.58
CA VAL A 151 -9.38 -2.39 5.97
C VAL A 151 -8.62 -2.91 4.77
N THR A 152 -8.38 -4.22 4.71
CA THR A 152 -7.89 -4.88 3.51
C THR A 152 -9.07 -5.51 2.77
N ILE A 153 -9.07 -5.44 1.44
CA ILE A 153 -10.07 -6.12 0.60
C ILE A 153 -9.32 -6.86 -0.52
N GLY A 154 -9.84 -8.00 -0.96
CA GLY A 154 -9.28 -8.77 -2.07
C GLY A 154 -10.37 -9.57 -2.76
N ASP A 155 -10.17 -9.92 -4.04
CA ASP A 155 -11.10 -10.73 -4.84
C ASP A 155 -10.54 -12.11 -5.25
N ASN A 156 -9.35 -12.45 -4.75
CA ASN A 156 -8.66 -13.70 -5.02
C ASN A 156 -8.48 -14.50 -3.72
N GLY A 157 -8.83 -15.79 -3.76
CA GLY A 157 -8.73 -16.69 -2.60
C GLY A 157 -7.29 -16.81 -2.05
N GLY A 158 -6.27 -16.61 -2.88
CA GLY A 158 -4.88 -16.58 -2.43
C GLY A 158 -4.57 -15.44 -1.44
N ASN A 159 -5.33 -14.34 -1.50
CA ASN A 159 -5.11 -13.15 -0.68
C ASN A 159 -5.70 -13.29 0.73
N GLU A 160 -6.79 -14.04 0.91
CA GLU A 160 -7.61 -14.01 2.13
C GLU A 160 -6.82 -14.38 3.38
N LYS A 161 -6.16 -15.54 3.38
CA LYS A 161 -5.41 -16.04 4.54
C LYS A 161 -4.25 -15.09 4.94
N PRO A 162 -3.33 -14.71 4.05
CA PRO A 162 -2.23 -13.83 4.44
C PRO A 162 -2.70 -12.44 4.85
N LEU A 163 -3.79 -11.90 4.28
CA LEU A 163 -4.37 -10.64 4.73
C LEU A 163 -4.99 -10.74 6.12
N ALA A 164 -5.68 -11.83 6.43
CA ALA A 164 -6.21 -12.09 7.77
C ALA A 164 -5.09 -12.17 8.82
N GLU A 165 -3.96 -12.81 8.49
CA GLU A 165 -2.78 -12.86 9.36
C GLU A 165 -2.12 -11.49 9.58
N VAL A 166 -2.23 -10.55 8.63
CA VAL A 166 -1.74 -9.17 8.79
C VAL A 166 -2.68 -8.33 9.66
N ALA A 167 -3.99 -8.58 9.56
CA ALA A 167 -5.04 -7.84 10.26
C ALA A 167 -5.16 -8.19 11.75
N SER A 168 -4.72 -9.38 12.16
CA SER A 168 -4.60 -9.80 13.57
C SER A 168 -3.45 -9.12 14.31
#